data_AF-A0A534PWE5-F1
#
_entry.id   AF-A0A534PWE5-F1
#
_cell.length_a   1.000
_cell.length_b   1.000
_cell.length_c   1.000
_cell.angle_alpha   90.00
_cell.angle_beta   90.00
_cell.angle_gamma   90.00
#
_symmetry.space_group_name_H-M   'P 1'
#
loop_
_entity.id
_entity.type
_entity.pdbx_description
1 polymer ?
#
loop_
_entity_poly.entity_id
_entity_poly.type
_entity_poly.pdbx_seq_one_letter_code
_entity_poly.pdbx_strand_id
1 'polypeptide(L)'
;MGSMRVTMLYFAAARERAGVSTETLELPEGATAAQALSLACERHPALQAVVTKLRVAVDQDFAQPDRKLRDGSEVALIPPVSGGVGSSNRIGPEALSAEAPLHEVTGTDCGAVVTFVGTVRSSNHGKAVVRLEYEAYPEMALRVFDHICAEARERWGARLVIHHRTGSLDPGALSVVIAAAAPHRADAFEACRHAIELLKKEAPIWKREIYPDGSSWVGLGS
;
A
#
# COMPACT_ATOMS: atom_id res chain seq x y z
N MET A 1 1.46 8.19 43.16
CA MET A 1 1.40 8.38 41.69
C MET A 1 0.28 7.49 41.19
N GLY A 2 -0.70 8.04 40.48
CA GLY A 2 -1.81 7.22 39.96
C GLY A 2 -1.27 6.15 39.01
N SER A 3 -1.84 4.95 39.08
CA SER A 3 -1.68 3.94 38.04
C SER A 3 -2.92 3.93 37.16
N MET A 4 -2.74 3.60 35.90
CA MET A 4 -3.81 3.40 34.93
C MET A 4 -3.66 2.03 34.27
N ARG A 5 -4.77 1.42 33.89
CA ARG A 5 -4.84 0.16 33.17
C ARG A 5 -5.11 0.42 31.71
N VAL A 6 -4.26 -0.12 30.85
CA VAL A 6 -4.45 -0.06 29.39
C VAL A 6 -4.53 -1.48 28.84
N THR A 7 -5.32 -1.67 27.80
CA THR A 7 -5.48 -2.97 27.13
C THR A 7 -4.60 -3.00 25.89
N MET A 8 -3.61 -3.88 25.85
CA MET A 8 -2.81 -4.15 24.66
C MET A 8 -3.55 -5.16 23.77
N LEU A 9 -3.60 -4.89 22.47
CA LEU A 9 -4.15 -5.78 21.44
C LEU A 9 -3.06 -6.19 20.45
N TYR A 10 -2.95 -7.49 20.17
CA TYR A 10 -1.95 -8.05 19.28
C TYR A 10 -2.57 -8.70 18.05
N PHE A 11 -2.00 -8.42 16.87
CA PHE A 11 -2.48 -8.93 15.59
C PHE A 11 -1.40 -9.68 14.82
N ALA A 12 -1.81 -10.68 14.03
CA ALA A 12 -0.97 -11.52 13.16
C ALA A 12 0.42 -11.83 13.75
N ALA A 13 1.49 -11.40 13.09
CA ALA A 13 2.87 -11.65 13.49
C ALA A 13 3.20 -11.17 14.93
N ALA A 14 2.55 -10.10 15.41
CA ALA A 14 2.72 -9.63 16.79
C ALA A 14 2.01 -10.57 17.78
N ARG A 15 0.82 -11.08 17.45
CA ARG A 15 0.08 -12.06 18.26
C ARG A 15 0.82 -13.38 18.39
N GLU A 16 1.38 -13.88 17.29
CA GLU A 16 2.19 -15.11 17.29
C GLU A 16 3.41 -14.98 18.21
N ARG A 17 4.02 -13.79 18.27
CA ARG A 17 5.22 -13.52 19.08
C ARG A 17 4.90 -13.22 20.54
N ALA A 18 3.80 -12.54 20.82
CA ALA A 18 3.33 -12.32 22.18
C ALA A 18 2.71 -13.58 22.80
N GLY A 19 2.26 -14.54 21.98
CA GLY A 19 1.55 -15.74 22.44
C GLY A 19 0.15 -15.48 22.99
N VAL A 20 -0.29 -14.21 23.03
CA VAL A 20 -1.60 -13.76 23.50
C VAL A 20 -2.22 -12.79 22.50
N SER A 21 -3.54 -12.78 22.39
CA SER A 21 -4.28 -11.83 21.56
C SER A 21 -4.46 -10.48 22.23
N THR A 22 -4.57 -10.46 23.56
CA THR A 22 -4.80 -9.25 24.36
C THR A 22 -4.17 -9.40 25.75
N GLU A 23 -3.75 -8.31 26.36
CA GLU A 23 -3.39 -8.29 27.79
C GLU A 23 -3.66 -6.91 28.41
N THR A 24 -3.65 -6.83 29.75
CA THR A 24 -3.72 -5.54 30.46
C THR A 24 -2.35 -5.19 31.01
N LEU A 25 -1.93 -3.94 30.81
CA LEU A 25 -0.73 -3.35 31.39
C LEU A 25 -1.10 -2.28 32.42
N GLU A 26 -0.36 -2.22 33.51
CA GLU A 26 -0.41 -1.12 34.46
C GLU A 26 0.71 -0.13 34.16
N LEU A 27 0.34 1.13 33.96
CA LEU A 27 1.25 2.21 33.62
C LEU A 27 1.04 3.41 34.55
N PRO A 28 2.06 4.28 34.74
CA PRO A 28 1.86 5.56 35.40
C PRO A 28 0.83 6.41 34.66
N GLU A 29 0.06 7.19 35.40
CA GLU A 29 -0.91 8.13 34.83
C GLU A 29 -0.25 9.08 33.81
N GLY A 30 -0.84 9.19 32.62
CA GLY A 30 -0.31 10.02 31.54
C GLY A 30 0.87 9.41 30.77
N ALA A 31 1.18 8.12 30.98
CA ALA A 31 2.15 7.42 30.15
C ALA A 31 1.78 7.45 28.66
N THR A 32 2.79 7.25 27.83
CA THR A 32 2.71 7.35 26.37
C THR A 32 2.56 5.99 25.70
N ALA A 33 2.12 6.00 24.43
CA ALA A 33 2.10 4.82 23.58
C ALA A 33 3.48 4.14 23.47
N ALA A 34 4.57 4.91 23.43
CA ALA A 34 5.94 4.38 23.44
C ALA A 34 6.24 3.58 24.72
N GLN A 35 5.83 4.09 25.88
CA GLN A 35 6.06 3.41 27.16
C GLN A 35 5.24 2.12 27.27
N ALA A 36 4.00 2.12 26.77
CA ALA A 36 3.20 0.90 26.68
C ALA A 36 3.84 -0.15 25.78
N LEU A 37 4.38 0.28 24.62
CA LEU A 37 5.09 -0.61 23.70
C LEU A 37 6.40 -1.15 24.31
N SER A 38 7.20 -0.30 24.97
CA SER A 38 8.41 -0.74 25.67
C SER A 38 8.11 -1.81 26.70
N LEU A 39 7.08 -1.60 27.53
CA LEU A 39 6.68 -2.56 28.54
C LEU A 39 6.16 -3.87 27.91
N ALA A 40 5.41 -3.79 26.80
CA ALA A 40 4.99 -4.98 26.05
C ALA A 40 6.19 -5.78 25.52
N CYS A 41 7.23 -5.10 25.01
CA CYS A 41 8.47 -5.75 24.56
C CYS A 41 9.30 -6.34 25.70
N GLU A 42 9.27 -5.74 26.90
CA GLU A 42 9.90 -6.30 28.10
C GLU A 42 9.19 -7.59 28.53
N ARG A 43 7.85 -7.61 28.50
CA ARG A 43 7.05 -8.80 28.83
C ARG A 43 7.17 -9.90 27.77
N HIS A 44 7.24 -9.52 26.50
CA HIS A 44 7.33 -10.43 25.36
C HIS A 44 8.57 -10.12 24.51
N PRO A 45 9.77 -10.59 24.91
CA PRO A 45 11.01 -10.30 24.18
C PRO A 45 10.98 -10.68 22.70
N ALA A 46 10.19 -11.68 22.32
CA ALA A 46 10.01 -12.09 20.92
C ALA A 46 9.38 -10.99 20.02
N LEU A 47 8.68 -10.00 20.60
CA LEU A 47 8.15 -8.85 19.84
C LEU A 47 9.27 -7.97 19.27
N GLN A 48 10.47 -7.95 19.87
CA GLN A 48 11.60 -7.16 19.38
C GLN A 48 11.97 -7.48 17.93
N ALA A 49 11.71 -8.72 17.48
CA ALA A 49 11.98 -9.16 16.10
C ALA A 49 11.10 -8.47 15.04
N VAL A 50 9.96 -7.88 15.44
CA VAL A 50 9.01 -7.23 14.51
C VAL A 50 8.63 -5.82 14.92
N VAL A 51 8.94 -5.36 16.13
CA VAL A 51 8.47 -4.09 16.69
C VAL A 51 8.75 -2.89 15.79
N THR A 52 9.90 -2.86 15.12
CA THR A 52 10.29 -1.78 14.20
C THR A 52 9.44 -1.71 12.94
N LYS A 53 8.68 -2.77 12.63
CA LYS A 53 7.76 -2.87 11.49
C LYS A 53 6.30 -2.62 11.90
N LEU A 54 5.99 -2.60 13.20
CA LEU A 54 4.63 -2.42 13.69
C LEU A 54 4.28 -0.92 13.74
N ARG A 55 3.02 -0.61 13.49
CA ARG A 55 2.40 0.68 13.79
C ARG A 55 1.61 0.54 15.09
N VAL A 56 1.53 1.63 15.85
CA VAL A 56 0.73 1.68 17.08
C VAL A 56 -0.57 2.43 16.79
N ALA A 57 -1.70 1.88 17.26
CA ALA A 57 -2.97 2.60 17.30
C ALA A 57 -3.45 2.70 18.76
N VAL A 58 -4.02 3.84 19.12
CA VAL A 58 -4.58 4.13 20.44
C VAL A 58 -6.06 4.45 20.25
N ASP A 59 -6.93 3.72 20.93
CA ASP A 59 -8.39 3.88 20.82
C ASP A 59 -8.88 3.90 19.36
N GLN A 60 -8.38 2.95 18.56
CA GLN A 60 -8.69 2.76 17.13
C GLN A 60 -8.07 3.79 16.17
N ASP A 61 -7.32 4.78 16.65
CA ASP A 61 -6.60 5.75 15.81
C ASP A 61 -5.09 5.49 15.79
N PHE A 62 -4.44 5.53 14.62
CA PHE A 62 -2.98 5.45 14.54
C PHE A 62 -2.33 6.59 15.32
N ALA A 63 -1.38 6.24 16.18
CA ALA A 63 -0.80 7.15 17.15
C ALA A 63 0.71 7.29 16.95
N GLN A 64 1.20 8.51 17.18
CA GLN A 64 2.62 8.77 17.34
C GLN A 64 3.12 8.19 18.69
N PRO A 65 4.42 7.88 18.83
CA PRO A 65 4.98 7.30 20.06
C PRO A 65 4.73 8.15 21.33
N ASP A 66 4.61 9.46 21.18
CA ASP A 66 4.40 10.43 22.27
C ASP A 66 2.92 10.62 22.66
N ARG A 67 1.97 9.97 21.97
CA ARG A 67 0.54 10.02 22.31
C ARG A 67 0.32 9.58 23.76
N LYS A 68 -0.22 10.47 24.58
CA LYS A 68 -0.62 10.17 25.96
C LYS A 68 -1.83 9.24 25.99
N LEU A 69 -1.79 8.29 26.91
CA LEU A 69 -2.85 7.33 27.18
C LEU A 69 -3.68 7.79 28.38
N ARG A 70 -4.90 7.24 28.50
CA ARG A 70 -5.78 7.40 29.66
C ARG A 70 -6.11 6.03 30.25
N ASP A 71 -6.65 6.01 31.46
CA ASP A 71 -7.18 4.78 32.05
C ASP A 71 -8.27 4.19 31.15
N GLY A 72 -8.17 2.89 30.90
CA GLY A 72 -9.02 2.16 29.95
C GLY A 72 -8.66 2.32 28.48
N SER A 73 -7.56 3.01 28.11
CA SER A 73 -7.13 3.10 26.70
C SER A 73 -6.82 1.72 26.10
N GLU A 74 -7.17 1.55 24.84
CA GLU A 74 -6.76 0.40 24.03
C GLU A 74 -5.53 0.76 23.18
N VAL A 75 -4.50 -0.08 23.22
CA VAL A 75 -3.27 0.11 22.44
C VAL A 75 -3.05 -1.12 21.56
N ALA A 76 -3.22 -0.95 20.25
CA ALA A 76 -3.09 -2.02 19.28
C ALA A 76 -1.72 -2.00 18.61
N LEU A 77 -1.05 -3.14 18.59
CA LEU A 77 0.15 -3.37 17.79
C LEU A 77 -0.27 -3.92 16.44
N ILE A 78 -0.25 -3.04 15.45
CA ILE A 78 -0.68 -3.32 14.10
C ILE A 78 0.57 -3.68 13.31
N PRO A 79 0.74 -4.94 12.85
CA PRO A 79 1.75 -5.27 11.84
C PRO A 79 1.66 -4.32 10.65
N PRO A 80 2.65 -4.29 9.75
CA PRO A 80 2.43 -3.65 8.48
C PRO A 80 1.22 -4.37 7.84
N VAL A 81 0.05 -3.75 7.96
CA VAL A 81 -0.98 -3.83 6.94
C VAL A 81 -0.26 -3.37 5.68
N SER A 82 -0.52 -3.99 4.54
CA SER A 82 -0.01 -3.59 3.24
C SER A 82 -0.40 -2.12 2.95
N GLY A 83 0.26 -1.14 3.58
CA GLY A 83 -0.21 0.24 3.66
C GLY A 83 0.23 0.97 4.94
N GLY A 84 1.38 1.65 4.88
CA GLY A 84 1.54 2.89 5.67
C GLY A 84 0.43 3.83 5.25
N VAL A 85 -0.44 4.26 6.18
CA VAL A 85 -1.67 5.02 5.88
C VAL A 85 -2.34 4.54 4.58
N GLY A 86 -2.77 3.28 4.56
CA GLY A 86 -3.74 2.79 3.57
C GLY A 86 -3.30 2.86 2.11
N SER A 87 -2.07 2.44 1.77
CA SER A 87 -1.78 2.19 0.35
C SER A 87 -2.37 0.84 -0.06
N SER A 88 -3.57 0.84 -0.62
CA SER A 88 -4.13 -0.34 -1.31
C SER A 88 -3.35 -0.69 -2.60
N ASN A 89 -2.10 -0.24 -2.72
CA ASN A 89 -1.22 -0.47 -3.86
C ASN A 89 -0.82 -1.95 -3.94
N ARG A 90 -0.81 -2.49 -5.16
CA ARG A 90 -0.56 -3.93 -5.38
C ARG A 90 0.29 -4.16 -6.60
N ILE A 91 1.19 -5.14 -6.50
CA ILE A 91 1.89 -5.71 -7.65
C ILE A 91 2.03 -7.22 -7.49
N GLY A 92 1.65 -7.99 -8.50
CA GLY A 92 1.64 -9.44 -8.42
C GLY A 92 1.07 -10.12 -9.68
N PRO A 93 1.12 -11.46 -9.76
CA PRO A 93 0.68 -12.20 -10.95
C PRO A 93 -0.85 -12.25 -11.14
N GLU A 94 -1.61 -11.85 -10.13
CA GLU A 94 -3.07 -11.97 -10.09
C GLU A 94 -3.73 -11.08 -11.16
N ALA A 95 -4.86 -11.55 -11.69
CA ALA A 95 -5.66 -10.76 -12.63
C ALA A 95 -6.19 -9.49 -11.95
N LEU A 96 -6.12 -8.37 -12.68
CA LEU A 96 -6.64 -7.08 -12.20
C LEU A 96 -8.12 -6.92 -12.58
N SER A 97 -8.82 -6.12 -11.78
CA SER A 97 -10.15 -5.58 -12.07
C SER A 97 -10.03 -4.05 -12.16
N ALA A 98 -10.77 -3.42 -13.07
CA ALA A 98 -10.82 -1.97 -13.16
C ALA A 98 -11.64 -1.35 -12.01
N GLU A 99 -12.60 -2.11 -11.49
CA GLU A 99 -13.56 -1.70 -10.46
C GLU A 99 -12.96 -1.71 -9.06
N ALA A 100 -12.03 -2.62 -8.76
CA ALA A 100 -11.43 -2.71 -7.42
C ALA A 100 -10.70 -1.41 -7.01
N PRO A 101 -9.74 -0.89 -7.80
CA PRO A 101 -9.13 0.42 -7.55
C PRO A 101 -10.12 1.57 -7.45
N LEU A 102 -11.14 1.58 -8.32
CA LEU A 102 -12.19 2.61 -8.32
C LEU A 102 -12.92 2.64 -6.97
N HIS A 103 -13.34 1.49 -6.45
CA HIS A 103 -14.02 1.39 -5.16
C HIS A 103 -13.11 1.80 -3.99
N GLU A 104 -11.82 1.47 -4.04
CA GLU A 104 -10.84 1.79 -3.00
C GLU A 104 -10.64 3.30 -2.82
N VAL A 105 -10.74 4.09 -3.91
CA VAL A 105 -10.55 5.55 -3.85
C VAL A 105 -11.84 6.36 -3.73
N THR A 106 -13.01 5.73 -3.91
CA THR A 106 -14.30 6.43 -3.86
C THR A 106 -14.64 6.90 -2.43
N GLY A 107 -15.35 8.01 -2.31
CA GLY A 107 -15.85 8.52 -1.02
C GLY A 107 -16.72 9.76 -1.19
N THR A 108 -17.50 10.09 -0.16
CA THR A 108 -18.49 11.18 -0.18
C THR A 108 -17.88 12.58 -0.33
N ASP A 109 -16.59 12.71 -0.09
CA ASP A 109 -15.77 13.90 -0.24
C ASP A 109 -15.21 14.09 -1.66
N CYS A 110 -15.38 13.12 -2.56
CA CYS A 110 -14.86 13.16 -3.92
C CYS A 110 -15.98 13.28 -4.96
N GLY A 111 -15.96 14.38 -5.72
CA GLY A 111 -16.91 14.63 -6.81
C GLY A 111 -16.49 14.02 -8.15
N ALA A 112 -15.28 13.47 -8.25
CA ALA A 112 -14.79 12.82 -9.46
C ALA A 112 -13.81 11.69 -9.14
N VAL A 113 -13.86 10.64 -9.98
CA VAL A 113 -12.88 9.56 -10.02
C VAL A 113 -12.44 9.37 -11.47
N VAL A 114 -11.14 9.26 -11.70
CA VAL A 114 -10.54 8.97 -13.01
C VAL A 114 -9.75 7.69 -12.90
N THR A 115 -10.01 6.75 -13.80
CA THR A 115 -9.30 5.47 -13.86
C THR A 115 -8.53 5.37 -15.17
N PHE A 116 -7.23 5.09 -15.08
CA PHE A 116 -6.39 4.68 -16.20
C PHE A 116 -6.26 3.16 -16.21
N VAL A 117 -6.45 2.55 -17.39
CA VAL A 117 -6.34 1.10 -17.60
C VAL A 117 -5.38 0.82 -18.73
N GLY A 118 -4.26 0.15 -18.43
CA GLY A 118 -3.30 -0.32 -19.42
C GLY A 118 -3.60 -1.75 -19.85
N THR A 119 -3.91 -1.96 -21.12
CA THR A 119 -4.20 -3.29 -21.70
C THR A 119 -3.09 -3.78 -22.62
N VAL A 120 -2.87 -5.10 -22.66
CA VAL A 120 -2.01 -5.72 -23.67
C VAL A 120 -2.63 -5.59 -25.06
N ARG A 121 -1.88 -5.06 -26.02
CA ARG A 121 -2.31 -4.98 -27.42
C ARG A 121 -1.93 -6.26 -28.16
N SER A 122 -2.74 -6.67 -29.13
CA SER A 122 -2.46 -7.83 -30.00
C SER A 122 -1.40 -7.55 -31.07
N SER A 123 -0.99 -6.29 -31.24
CA SER A 123 0.09 -5.92 -32.15
C SER A 123 0.92 -4.76 -31.63
N ASN A 124 2.20 -4.76 -32.02
CA ASN A 124 3.11 -3.64 -31.82
C ASN A 124 3.97 -3.44 -33.07
N HIS A 125 4.05 -2.21 -33.57
CA HIS A 125 4.76 -1.85 -34.82
C HIS A 125 4.49 -2.80 -36.01
N GLY A 126 3.23 -3.24 -36.17
CA GLY A 126 2.82 -4.14 -37.24
C GLY A 126 3.14 -5.63 -37.02
N LYS A 127 3.79 -5.99 -35.92
CA LYS A 127 4.03 -7.40 -35.53
C LYS A 127 2.94 -7.91 -34.59
N ALA A 128 2.51 -9.15 -34.80
CA ALA A 128 1.54 -9.81 -33.92
C ALA A 128 2.20 -10.19 -32.59
N VAL A 129 1.66 -9.70 -31.48
CA VAL A 129 2.13 -10.01 -30.12
C VAL A 129 1.31 -11.19 -29.59
N VAL A 130 1.98 -12.28 -29.25
CA VAL A 130 1.36 -13.48 -28.67
C VAL A 130 1.01 -13.24 -27.21
N ARG A 131 1.93 -12.64 -26.45
CA ARG A 131 1.76 -12.29 -25.04
C ARG A 131 2.80 -11.26 -24.60
N LEU A 132 2.56 -10.62 -23.47
CA LEU A 132 3.57 -9.88 -22.72
C LEU A 132 4.00 -10.67 -21.49
N GLU A 133 5.26 -10.54 -21.13
CA GLU A 133 5.78 -11.01 -19.85
C GLU A 133 6.32 -9.82 -19.06
N TYR A 134 5.82 -9.68 -17.83
CA TYR A 134 6.23 -8.62 -16.91
C TYR A 134 7.07 -9.19 -15.77
N GLU A 135 8.24 -8.60 -15.59
CA GLU A 135 9.11 -8.81 -14.44
C GLU A 135 9.18 -7.54 -13.61
N ALA A 136 9.34 -7.67 -12.30
CA ALA A 136 9.43 -6.52 -11.40
C ALA A 136 10.30 -6.82 -10.19
N TYR A 137 10.79 -5.76 -9.54
CA TYR A 137 11.24 -5.81 -8.16
C TYR A 137 10.09 -5.31 -7.25
N PRO A 138 9.25 -6.21 -6.69
CA PRO A 138 7.97 -5.83 -6.10
C PRO A 138 8.08 -4.83 -4.95
N GLU A 139 9.03 -5.05 -4.03
CA GLU A 139 9.20 -4.22 -2.84
C GLU A 139 9.65 -2.80 -3.19
N MET A 140 10.43 -2.64 -4.26
CA MET A 140 10.84 -1.32 -4.73
C MET A 140 9.75 -0.64 -5.56
N ALA A 141 9.02 -1.40 -6.38
CA ALA A 141 7.87 -0.89 -7.12
C ALA A 141 6.78 -0.36 -6.18
N LEU A 142 6.47 -1.08 -5.10
CA LEU A 142 5.50 -0.62 -4.09
C LEU A 142 5.94 0.69 -3.42
N ARG A 143 7.24 0.86 -3.11
CA ARG A 143 7.75 2.14 -2.59
C ARG A 143 7.57 3.29 -3.59
N VAL A 144 7.79 3.03 -4.88
CA VAL A 144 7.53 4.02 -5.93
C VAL A 144 6.04 4.35 -5.99
N PHE A 145 5.15 3.35 -5.90
CA PHE A 145 3.71 3.58 -5.91
C PHE A 145 3.26 4.43 -4.72
N ASP A 146 3.76 4.13 -3.52
CA ASP A 146 3.46 4.89 -2.31
C ASP A 146 3.95 6.35 -2.41
N HIS A 147 5.13 6.56 -3.01
CA HIS A 147 5.64 7.90 -3.28
C HIS A 147 4.75 8.67 -4.25
N ILE A 148 4.33 8.05 -5.36
CA ILE A 148 3.41 8.64 -6.33
C ILE A 148 2.07 9.02 -5.65
N CYS A 149 1.52 8.13 -4.81
CA CYS A 149 0.30 8.41 -4.05
C CYS A 149 0.46 9.60 -3.11
N ALA A 150 1.61 9.72 -2.43
CA ALA A 150 1.90 10.84 -1.54
C ALA A 150 1.98 12.16 -2.32
N GLU A 151 2.69 12.19 -3.46
CA GLU A 151 2.74 13.39 -4.31
C GLU A 151 1.36 13.77 -4.84
N ALA A 152 0.55 12.78 -5.23
CA ALA A 152 -0.80 13.03 -5.73
C ALA A 152 -1.69 13.70 -4.67
N ARG A 153 -1.59 13.23 -3.42
CA ARG A 153 -2.28 13.79 -2.26
C ARG A 153 -1.80 15.20 -1.95
N GLU A 154 -0.50 15.43 -1.97
CA GLU A 154 0.09 16.74 -1.64
C GLU A 154 -0.25 17.81 -2.68
N ARG A 155 -0.15 17.46 -3.97
CA ARG A 155 -0.30 18.44 -5.06
C ARG A 155 -1.74 18.72 -5.45
N TRP A 156 -2.61 17.73 -5.37
CA TRP A 156 -3.99 17.81 -5.87
C TRP A 156 -5.06 17.45 -4.84
N GLY A 157 -4.68 17.11 -3.60
CA GLY A 157 -5.62 16.58 -2.62
C GLY A 157 -6.27 15.26 -3.04
N ALA A 158 -5.67 14.55 -4.00
CA ALA A 158 -6.25 13.35 -4.60
C ALA A 158 -5.92 12.09 -3.80
N ARG A 159 -6.90 11.19 -3.68
CA ARG A 159 -6.68 9.79 -3.29
C ARG A 159 -6.28 9.00 -4.51
N LEU A 160 -5.20 8.22 -4.42
CA LEU A 160 -4.65 7.47 -5.55
C LEU A 160 -4.37 6.03 -5.13
N VAL A 161 -4.65 5.07 -6.01
CA VAL A 161 -4.15 3.70 -5.88
C VAL A 161 -3.64 3.17 -7.22
N ILE A 162 -2.61 2.33 -7.15
CA ILE A 162 -1.93 1.72 -8.29
C ILE A 162 -1.89 0.20 -8.10
N HIS A 163 -2.50 -0.51 -9.04
CA HIS A 163 -2.41 -1.97 -9.13
C HIS A 163 -1.69 -2.34 -10.43
N HIS A 164 -0.69 -3.20 -10.35
CA HIS A 164 0.08 -3.66 -11.51
C HIS A 164 0.17 -5.18 -11.54
N ARG A 165 0.08 -5.76 -12.74
CA ARG A 165 0.18 -7.22 -12.94
C ARG A 165 1.57 -7.61 -13.43
N THR A 166 2.11 -8.69 -12.87
CA THR A 166 3.35 -9.33 -13.33
C THR A 166 3.05 -10.68 -13.97
N GLY A 167 4.07 -11.33 -14.53
CA GLY A 167 3.93 -12.62 -15.20
C GLY A 167 3.43 -12.50 -16.64
N SER A 168 2.81 -13.57 -17.14
CA SER A 168 2.40 -13.70 -18.55
C SER A 168 0.98 -13.18 -18.76
N LEU A 169 0.80 -12.27 -19.72
CA LEU A 169 -0.48 -11.64 -20.05
C LEU A 169 -0.77 -11.75 -21.54
N ASP A 170 -1.95 -12.27 -21.85
CA ASP A 170 -2.47 -12.35 -23.23
C ASP A 170 -3.02 -10.99 -23.72
N PRO A 171 -3.10 -10.77 -25.04
CA PRO A 171 -3.79 -9.62 -25.60
C PRO A 171 -5.19 -9.39 -25.02
N GLY A 172 -5.49 -8.14 -24.67
CA GLY A 172 -6.71 -7.73 -23.97
C GLY A 172 -6.61 -7.77 -22.45
N ALA A 173 -5.64 -8.47 -21.86
CA ALA A 173 -5.48 -8.52 -20.41
C ALA A 173 -5.04 -7.16 -19.83
N LEU A 174 -5.51 -6.87 -18.61
CA LEU A 174 -5.10 -5.69 -17.86
C LEU A 174 -3.69 -5.88 -17.28
N SER A 175 -2.81 -4.91 -17.55
CA SER A 175 -1.43 -4.86 -17.06
C SER A 175 -1.26 -3.89 -15.91
N VAL A 176 -2.00 -2.78 -15.92
CA VAL A 176 -1.97 -1.77 -14.86
C VAL A 176 -3.33 -1.11 -14.76
N VAL A 177 -3.76 -0.81 -13.54
CA VAL A 177 -4.94 0.00 -13.24
C VAL A 177 -4.54 1.05 -12.21
N ILE A 178 -4.84 2.31 -12.51
CA ILE A 178 -4.63 3.44 -11.59
C ILE A 178 -5.95 4.14 -11.41
N ALA A 179 -6.38 4.37 -10.18
CA ALA A 179 -7.58 5.16 -9.88
C ALA A 179 -7.19 6.38 -9.05
N ALA A 180 -7.69 7.55 -9.44
CA ALA A 180 -7.50 8.82 -8.75
C ALA A 180 -8.86 9.44 -8.43
N ALA A 181 -9.13 9.74 -7.16
CA ALA A 181 -10.33 10.42 -6.73
C ALA A 181 -10.00 11.79 -6.12
N ALA A 182 -10.77 12.81 -6.46
CA ALA A 182 -10.60 14.16 -5.94
C ALA A 182 -11.96 14.87 -5.82
N PRO A 183 -12.05 15.97 -5.03
CA PRO A 183 -13.26 16.80 -4.97
C PRO A 183 -13.69 17.31 -6.36
N HIS A 184 -12.73 17.62 -7.23
CA HIS A 184 -12.97 18.16 -8.57
C HIS A 184 -12.25 17.36 -9.66
N ARG A 185 -12.89 17.27 -10.83
CA ARG A 185 -12.40 16.44 -11.95
C ARG A 185 -11.01 16.80 -12.47
N ALA A 186 -10.64 18.09 -12.45
CA ALA A 186 -9.35 18.54 -12.97
C ALA A 186 -8.20 17.89 -12.20
N ASP A 187 -8.29 17.91 -10.87
CA ASP A 187 -7.33 17.31 -9.95
C ASP A 187 -7.25 15.79 -10.11
N ALA A 188 -8.39 15.12 -10.29
CA ALA A 188 -8.42 13.67 -10.55
C ALA A 188 -7.72 13.30 -11.87
N PHE A 189 -7.94 14.08 -12.94
CA PHE A 189 -7.27 13.86 -14.23
C PHE A 189 -5.76 14.08 -14.13
N GLU A 190 -5.33 15.18 -13.51
CA GLU A 190 -3.91 15.51 -13.38
C GLU A 190 -3.17 14.51 -12.49
N ALA A 191 -3.76 14.10 -11.36
CA ALA A 191 -3.19 13.08 -10.49
C ALA A 191 -3.05 11.72 -11.19
N CYS A 192 -4.09 11.28 -11.91
CA CYS A 192 -4.05 10.00 -12.65
C CYS A 192 -2.99 10.01 -13.76
N ARG A 193 -2.91 11.13 -14.50
CA ARG A 193 -1.90 11.31 -15.56
C ARG A 193 -0.48 11.34 -14.98
N HIS A 194 -0.26 12.11 -13.92
CA HIS A 194 1.03 12.17 -13.24
C HIS A 194 1.48 10.77 -12.80
N ALA A 195 0.56 9.99 -12.22
CA ALA A 195 0.85 8.67 -11.72
C ALA A 195 1.35 7.69 -12.80
N ILE A 196 0.70 7.63 -13.97
CA ILE A 196 1.13 6.72 -15.03
C ILE A 196 2.48 7.13 -15.65
N GLU A 197 2.74 8.43 -15.80
CA GLU A 197 4.01 8.92 -16.34
C GLU A 197 5.16 8.63 -15.36
N LEU A 198 4.97 8.88 -14.07
CA LEU A 198 5.98 8.64 -13.06
C LEU A 198 6.24 7.13 -12.84
N LEU A 199 5.18 6.32 -12.84
CA LEU A 199 5.29 4.85 -12.79
C LEU A 199 6.16 4.33 -13.94
N LYS A 200 5.90 4.75 -15.18
CA LYS A 200 6.67 4.32 -16.35
C LYS A 200 8.13 4.74 -16.32
N LYS A 201 8.42 5.85 -15.64
CA LYS A 201 9.76 6.41 -15.54
C LYS A 201 10.57 5.75 -14.43
N GLU A 202 9.95 5.43 -13.30
CA GLU A 202 10.67 5.15 -12.04
C GLU A 202 10.41 3.75 -11.47
N ALA A 203 9.30 3.10 -11.81
CA ALA A 203 9.01 1.78 -11.28
C ALA A 203 9.95 0.72 -11.93
N PRO A 204 10.64 -0.11 -11.12
CA PRO A 204 11.48 -1.20 -11.62
C PRO A 204 10.61 -2.36 -12.10
N ILE A 205 9.95 -2.14 -13.23
CA ILE A 205 9.05 -3.07 -13.92
C ILE A 205 9.48 -3.12 -15.37
N TRP A 206 9.79 -4.32 -15.85
CA TRP A 206 10.26 -4.57 -17.20
C TRP A 206 9.23 -5.38 -17.95
N LYS A 207 9.07 -5.08 -19.25
CA LYS A 207 8.17 -5.81 -20.14
C LYS A 207 8.94 -6.45 -21.27
N ARG A 208 8.61 -7.71 -21.54
CA ARG A 208 9.07 -8.47 -22.69
C ARG A 208 7.90 -8.77 -23.60
N GLU A 209 8.02 -8.40 -24.87
CA GLU A 209 7.09 -8.76 -25.94
C GLU A 209 7.46 -10.14 -26.50
N ILE A 210 6.49 -11.05 -26.55
CA ILE A 210 6.64 -12.37 -27.18
C ILE A 210 5.89 -12.36 -28.52
N TYR A 211 6.60 -12.74 -29.57
CA TYR A 211 6.11 -12.86 -30.94
C TYR A 211 6.15 -14.34 -31.37
N PRO A 212 5.51 -14.72 -32.50
CA PRO A 212 5.60 -16.09 -33.02
C PRO A 212 7.03 -16.54 -33.36
N ASP A 213 7.90 -15.59 -33.71
CA ASP A 213 9.26 -15.80 -34.20
C ASP A 213 10.36 -15.39 -33.20
N GLY A 214 10.01 -14.94 -31.99
CA GLY A 214 11.01 -14.54 -30.99
C GLY A 214 10.46 -13.69 -29.85
N SER A 215 11.34 -12.97 -29.15
CA SER A 215 10.98 -12.05 -28.08
C SER A 215 11.86 -10.80 -28.04
N SER A 216 11.37 -9.72 -27.45
CA SER A 216 12.10 -8.47 -27.29
C SER A 216 11.78 -7.80 -25.96
N TRP A 217 12.81 -7.35 -25.23
CA TRP A 217 12.63 -6.47 -24.08
C TRP A 217 12.41 -5.04 -24.53
N VAL A 218 11.39 -4.40 -23.99
CA VAL A 218 11.03 -3.04 -24.40
C VAL A 218 11.57 -2.03 -23.38
N GLY A 219 12.20 -0.96 -23.87
CA GLY A 219 12.69 0.15 -23.03
C GLY A 219 14.11 -0.01 -22.49
N LEU A 220 14.83 -1.07 -22.86
CA LEU A 220 16.24 -1.29 -22.48
C LEU A 220 17.26 -0.72 -23.50
N GLY A 221 16.81 0.14 -24.42
CA GLY A 221 17.63 0.63 -25.52
C GLY A 221 17.74 -0.40 -26.64
N SER A 222 17.28 0.01 -27.82
CA SER A 222 17.67 -0.58 -29.11
C SER A 222 18.49 0.46 -29.85
#